data_AF-A0A1L9PWF3-F1
#
_entry.id   AF-A0A1L9PWF3-F1
#
_cell.length_a   1.000
_cell.length_b   1.000
_cell.length_c   1.000
_cell.angle_alpha   90.00
_cell.angle_beta   90.00
_cell.angle_gamma   90.00
#
_symmetry.space_group_name_H-M   'P 1'
#
loop_
_entity.id
_entity.type
_entity.pdbx_description
1 polymer ?
#
loop_
_entity_poly.entity_id
_entity_poly.type
_entity_poly.pdbx_seq_one_letter_code
_entity_poly.pdbx_strand_id
1 'polypeptide(L)'
;MHLSIVVSVLSLLGRVLAGSGSTETSGASHSVSFVNKHNYYFDVDGNVVNSVNGKVDWIDEQYFWVVNASLSYSSRDLVNWYRNPTELFNISQPVNAQACSGIFGSCDRPKVIYNEKTRKYVLMAFAAPGSEPGIPVFTSDHLTHGYTFQGHLIQKTWWPGQGVEDLSLAVIDGEGYVIYTTWDMISAIVTDGTLGSIWPAFSQTVVIERLTDDFLHTTGDTSIVIQEGGDFPVTANSSNLVDGQVESPDIFKREDWWYMVGSGTCSFCNGTTTVAYRSKSWKGPWTFQFVDSDLTCGGQGMGVMTVPRVNNTEQQFLYQADRPSVAPLGLGYTGGAIGHGFWKLNFNPDGSINKIDCSPDAQTTIQAPIGRKDIPSTGLATTATDGSGNNKDYWAESNYPSAWFYQTWTSSKSGNLSSVGINLSAISPSRALSVFVFRYPGEADFTAPFFKWETLGWTPVTSDNVTLSLDVVQVPVGASVKKGDRLGFALTVGYPMKKAPSLPRSSQTASVWGYLMTDQVEDGHVLYALNKSHVSFQEGYKSPVRVLENRELKWYARVD
;
A
#
# COMPACT_ATOMS: atom_id res chain seq x y z
N MET A 1 31.04 26.17 -60.80
CA MET A 1 29.94 25.21 -61.05
C MET A 1 30.16 24.06 -60.08
N HIS A 2 29.53 24.15 -58.91
CA HIS A 2 29.78 23.28 -57.76
C HIS A 2 29.00 21.98 -57.88
N LEU A 3 29.68 20.84 -57.70
CA LEU A 3 29.05 19.54 -57.51
C LEU A 3 29.52 19.01 -56.16
N SER A 4 28.65 19.11 -55.15
CA SER A 4 28.88 18.57 -53.81
C SER A 4 28.33 17.14 -53.75
N ILE A 5 29.21 16.17 -53.48
CA ILE A 5 28.86 14.80 -53.10
C ILE A 5 28.62 14.82 -51.59
N VAL A 6 27.39 14.54 -51.17
CA VAL A 6 27.02 14.37 -49.76
C VAL A 6 27.33 12.93 -49.36
N VAL A 7 28.26 12.76 -48.42
CA VAL A 7 28.46 11.51 -47.69
C VAL A 7 27.60 11.57 -46.43
N SER A 8 26.57 10.74 -46.37
CA SER A 8 25.75 10.55 -45.16
C SER A 8 26.49 9.68 -44.16
N VAL A 9 26.84 10.25 -43.00
CA VAL A 9 27.29 9.50 -41.82
C VAL A 9 26.05 9.16 -40.99
N LEU A 10 25.67 7.88 -40.95
CA LEU A 10 24.74 7.35 -39.96
C LEU A 10 25.44 7.28 -38.61
N SER A 11 25.06 8.14 -37.66
CA SER A 11 25.37 7.96 -36.25
C SER A 11 24.29 7.10 -35.59
N LEU A 12 24.61 5.83 -35.37
CA LEU A 12 23.84 4.91 -34.53
C LEU A 12 24.04 5.34 -33.06
N LEU A 13 23.06 6.04 -32.46
CA LEU A 13 23.02 6.20 -31.00
C LEU A 13 22.41 4.94 -30.38
N GLY A 14 23.29 4.08 -29.85
CA GLY A 14 22.89 3.03 -28.93
C GLY A 14 22.39 3.65 -27.62
N ARG A 15 21.14 3.34 -27.25
CA ARG A 15 20.64 3.58 -25.89
C ARG A 15 21.16 2.47 -25.01
N VAL A 16 22.10 2.81 -24.12
CA VAL A 16 22.39 2.03 -22.92
C VAL A 16 21.31 2.40 -21.91
N LEU A 17 20.35 1.51 -21.70
CA LEU A 17 19.60 1.44 -20.44
C LEU A 17 20.13 0.16 -19.80
N ALA A 18 20.83 0.33 -18.68
CA ALA A 18 21.45 -0.72 -17.90
C ALA A 18 20.97 -0.62 -16.45
N GLY A 19 20.55 -1.76 -15.90
CA GLY A 19 19.92 -1.90 -14.60
C GLY A 19 20.74 -1.37 -13.44
N SER A 20 20.05 -0.73 -12.49
CA SER A 20 20.38 -0.63 -11.05
C SER A 20 21.73 -0.10 -10.57
N GLY A 21 22.68 0.18 -11.44
CA GLY A 21 23.71 1.20 -11.20
C GLY A 21 23.12 2.54 -11.58
N SER A 22 22.39 3.18 -10.66
CA SER A 22 21.85 4.55 -10.76
C SER A 22 21.65 5.10 -12.18
N THR A 23 20.51 4.80 -12.81
CA THR A 23 20.18 5.39 -14.11
C THR A 23 19.97 6.90 -13.93
N GLU A 24 20.85 7.69 -14.53
CA GLU A 24 20.61 9.12 -14.68
C GLU A 24 19.46 9.29 -15.68
N THR A 25 18.33 9.79 -15.19
CA THR A 25 17.20 10.12 -16.04
C THR A 25 17.33 11.58 -16.46
N SER A 26 17.53 11.81 -17.76
CA SER A 26 17.41 13.15 -18.34
C SER A 26 15.92 13.48 -18.46
N GLY A 27 15.39 14.41 -17.68
CA GLY A 27 13.96 14.65 -17.72
C GLY A 27 13.47 15.70 -16.75
N ALA A 28 12.18 16.03 -16.87
CA ALA A 28 11.51 16.84 -15.87
C ALA A 28 11.49 16.07 -14.54
N SER A 29 11.71 16.80 -13.44
CA SER A 29 11.56 16.31 -12.09
C SER A 29 10.70 17.26 -11.30
N HIS A 30 10.21 16.79 -10.16
CA HIS A 30 9.47 17.61 -9.22
C HIS A 30 9.78 17.19 -7.78
N SER A 31 9.44 18.08 -6.87
CA SER A 31 9.53 17.82 -5.44
C SER A 31 8.29 17.02 -5.00
N VAL A 32 8.53 15.90 -4.32
CA VAL A 32 7.48 15.09 -3.68
C VAL A 32 7.73 15.06 -2.19
N SER A 33 6.68 15.27 -1.41
CA SER A 33 6.76 15.28 0.04
C SER A 33 5.84 14.21 0.65
N PHE A 34 6.37 13.50 1.65
CA PHE A 34 5.62 12.54 2.45
C PHE A 34 5.63 13.01 3.90
N VAL A 35 4.45 13.10 4.50
CA VAL A 35 4.26 13.54 5.89
C VAL A 35 3.87 12.32 6.71
N ASN A 36 4.50 12.12 7.87
CA ASN A 36 4.33 10.89 8.65
C ASN A 36 2.90 10.62 9.11
N LYS A 37 2.09 11.65 9.36
CA LYS A 37 0.68 11.50 9.73
C LYS A 37 -0.25 11.18 8.54
N HIS A 38 0.23 11.31 7.29
CA HIS A 38 -0.52 10.90 6.11
C HIS A 38 -0.46 9.37 5.96
N ASN A 39 -1.46 8.68 6.51
CA ASN A 39 -1.52 7.22 6.46
C ASN A 39 -2.11 6.69 5.15
N TYR A 40 -3.08 7.37 4.54
CA TYR A 40 -3.76 6.87 3.35
C TYR A 40 -3.38 7.67 2.10
N TYR A 41 -3.09 6.93 1.03
CA TYR A 41 -2.89 7.46 -0.33
C TYR A 41 -4.08 7.05 -1.18
N PHE A 42 -4.39 7.84 -2.22
CA PHE A 42 -5.56 7.62 -3.06
C PHE A 42 -5.19 7.55 -4.53
N ASP A 43 -5.90 6.71 -5.27
CA ASP A 43 -5.85 6.74 -6.73
C ASP A 43 -6.57 7.99 -7.28
N VAL A 44 -6.43 8.22 -8.59
CA VAL A 44 -7.02 9.38 -9.27
C VAL A 44 -8.56 9.40 -9.22
N ASP A 45 -9.19 8.25 -8.95
CA ASP A 45 -10.63 8.11 -8.79
C ASP A 45 -11.09 8.21 -7.32
N GLY A 46 -10.14 8.31 -6.39
CA GLY A 46 -10.36 8.55 -4.97
C GLY A 46 -10.44 7.27 -4.13
N ASN A 47 -10.18 6.09 -4.68
CA ASN A 47 -10.08 4.86 -3.88
C ASN A 47 -8.80 4.91 -3.08
N VAL A 48 -8.81 4.34 -1.87
CA VAL A 48 -7.56 4.14 -1.13
C VAL A 48 -6.69 3.19 -1.93
N VAL A 49 -5.42 3.55 -2.09
CA VAL A 49 -4.41 2.64 -2.65
C VAL A 49 -4.20 1.52 -1.64
N ASN A 50 -4.88 0.40 -1.87
CA ASN A 50 -4.67 -0.80 -1.08
C ASN A 50 -3.42 -1.53 -1.57
N SER A 51 -2.34 -1.45 -0.80
CA SER A 51 -1.10 -2.13 -1.11
C SER A 51 -0.54 -2.96 0.05
N VAL A 52 -1.37 -3.73 0.73
CA VAL A 52 -0.85 -4.72 1.68
C VAL A 52 0.18 -5.59 0.98
N ASN A 53 1.35 -5.76 1.60
CA ASN A 53 2.44 -6.58 1.10
C ASN A 53 3.08 -6.09 -0.22
N GLY A 54 2.69 -4.93 -0.74
CA GLY A 54 3.20 -4.41 -2.00
C GLY A 54 4.43 -3.53 -1.85
N LYS A 55 5.20 -3.40 -2.93
CA LYS A 55 6.38 -2.51 -3.00
C LYS A 55 6.25 -1.55 -4.18
N VAL A 56 6.63 -0.29 -3.96
CA VAL A 56 6.84 0.69 -5.03
C VAL A 56 8.27 0.57 -5.55
N ASP A 57 8.42 0.44 -6.86
CA ASP A 57 9.72 0.57 -7.54
C ASP A 57 9.61 1.44 -8.79
N TRP A 58 10.75 1.97 -9.24
CA TRP A 58 10.85 2.62 -10.55
C TRP A 58 11.21 1.59 -11.62
N ILE A 59 10.27 1.32 -12.53
CA ILE A 59 10.42 0.32 -13.58
C ILE A 59 9.87 0.88 -14.88
N ASP A 60 10.60 0.75 -15.99
CA ASP A 60 10.14 1.17 -17.32
C ASP A 60 9.66 2.64 -17.38
N GLU A 61 10.46 3.55 -16.81
CA GLU A 61 10.18 5.00 -16.78
C GLU A 61 8.83 5.40 -16.13
N GLN A 62 8.39 4.63 -15.14
CA GLN A 62 7.23 4.89 -14.29
C GLN A 62 7.45 4.35 -12.88
N TYR A 63 6.68 4.85 -11.93
CA TYR A 63 6.54 4.26 -10.61
C TYR A 63 5.49 3.17 -10.68
N PHE A 64 5.84 1.97 -10.22
CA PHE A 64 4.95 0.82 -10.25
C PHE A 64 4.82 0.27 -8.84
N TRP A 65 3.58 0.21 -8.37
CA TRP A 65 3.21 -0.36 -7.09
C TRP A 65 2.57 -1.71 -7.32
N VAL A 66 3.35 -2.78 -7.11
CA VAL A 66 2.87 -4.16 -7.23
C VAL A 66 2.26 -4.59 -5.91
N VAL A 67 1.03 -5.13 -5.93
CA VAL A 67 0.32 -5.53 -4.70
C VAL A 67 0.07 -7.02 -4.65
N ASN A 68 -0.64 -7.54 -5.65
CA ASN A 68 -0.97 -8.97 -5.78
C ASN A 68 -1.29 -9.30 -7.25
N ALA A 69 -1.66 -10.55 -7.52
CA ALA A 69 -1.98 -11.04 -8.86
C ALA A 69 -3.02 -10.18 -9.62
N SER A 70 -3.99 -9.59 -8.90
CA SER A 70 -5.12 -8.85 -9.49
C SER A 70 -5.03 -7.33 -9.30
N LEU A 71 -4.02 -6.82 -8.59
CA LEU A 71 -3.94 -5.40 -8.23
C LEU A 71 -2.53 -4.84 -8.37
N SER A 72 -2.44 -3.74 -9.11
CA SER A 72 -1.26 -2.90 -9.19
C SER A 72 -1.64 -1.46 -9.51
N TYR A 73 -0.75 -0.53 -9.18
CA TYR A 73 -0.91 0.89 -9.49
C TYR A 73 0.31 1.41 -10.26
N SER A 74 0.09 2.38 -11.11
CA SER A 74 1.16 3.08 -11.83
C SER A 74 1.07 4.57 -11.54
N SER A 75 2.22 5.24 -11.47
CA SER A 75 2.29 6.70 -11.32
C SER A 75 3.44 7.26 -12.14
N ARG A 76 3.27 8.50 -12.59
CA ARG A 76 4.35 9.27 -13.23
C ARG A 76 5.14 10.09 -12.22
N ASP A 77 4.60 10.33 -11.04
CA ASP A 77 5.03 11.44 -10.18
C ASP A 77 4.99 11.09 -8.68
N LEU A 78 4.77 9.81 -8.33
CA LEU A 78 4.59 9.31 -6.96
C LEU A 78 3.42 9.93 -6.17
N VAL A 79 2.61 10.78 -6.81
CA VAL A 79 1.52 11.52 -6.17
C VAL A 79 0.18 11.05 -6.73
N ASN A 80 0.06 11.07 -8.06
CA ASN A 80 -1.14 10.65 -8.78
C ASN A 80 -1.01 9.18 -9.14
N TRP A 81 -1.73 8.33 -8.42
CA TRP A 81 -1.74 6.89 -8.63
C TRP A 81 -2.91 6.48 -9.51
N TYR A 82 -2.63 5.71 -10.55
CA TYR A 82 -3.63 5.12 -11.42
C TYR A 82 -3.71 3.62 -11.15
N ARG A 83 -4.91 3.13 -10.79
CA ARG A 83 -5.14 1.69 -10.67
C ARG A 83 -5.10 1.06 -12.05
N ASN A 84 -4.19 0.12 -12.27
CA ASN A 84 -4.12 -0.58 -13.54
C ASN A 84 -5.40 -1.45 -13.72
N PRO A 85 -6.06 -1.41 -14.88
CA PRO A 85 -7.35 -2.08 -15.09
C PRO A 85 -7.22 -3.60 -15.31
N THR A 86 -6.00 -4.10 -15.47
CA THR A 86 -5.69 -5.48 -15.80
C THR A 86 -5.04 -6.19 -14.62
N GLU A 87 -5.40 -7.46 -14.45
CA GLU A 87 -4.68 -8.36 -13.56
C GLU A 87 -3.26 -8.62 -14.12
N LEU A 88 -2.28 -8.81 -13.23
CA LEU A 88 -0.94 -9.27 -13.60
C LEU A 88 -1.04 -10.68 -14.19
N PHE A 89 -1.75 -11.57 -13.49
CA PHE A 89 -2.10 -12.91 -13.94
C PHE A 89 -3.38 -13.40 -13.27
N ASN A 90 -4.11 -14.28 -13.94
CA ASN A 90 -5.35 -14.83 -13.40
C ASN A 90 -5.05 -15.96 -12.39
N ILE A 91 -5.20 -15.66 -11.11
CA ILE A 91 -4.95 -16.60 -10.00
C ILE A 91 -5.85 -17.85 -10.05
N SER A 92 -7.03 -17.75 -10.67
CA SER A 92 -8.01 -18.84 -10.75
C SER A 92 -7.68 -19.87 -11.83
N GLN A 93 -6.71 -19.60 -12.72
CA GLN A 93 -6.24 -20.60 -13.68
C GLN A 93 -5.58 -21.77 -12.94
N PRO A 94 -5.88 -23.04 -13.28
CA PRO A 94 -5.42 -24.19 -12.49
C PRO A 94 -3.91 -24.22 -12.25
N VAL A 95 -3.10 -23.84 -13.24
CA VAL A 95 -1.64 -23.78 -13.11
C VAL A 95 -1.19 -22.72 -12.11
N ASN A 96 -1.82 -21.54 -12.11
CA ASN A 96 -1.50 -20.45 -11.19
C ASN A 96 -2.04 -20.74 -9.79
N ALA A 97 -3.27 -21.26 -9.68
CA ALA A 97 -3.85 -21.69 -8.41
C ALA A 97 -3.00 -22.78 -7.73
N GLN A 98 -2.44 -23.70 -8.52
CA GLN A 98 -1.52 -24.72 -8.02
C GLN A 98 -0.18 -24.12 -7.60
N ALA A 99 0.41 -23.22 -8.41
CA ALA A 99 1.66 -22.53 -8.08
C ALA A 99 1.54 -21.67 -6.82
N CYS A 100 0.36 -21.09 -6.60
CA CYS A 100 0.04 -20.23 -5.46
C CYS A 100 -0.72 -20.97 -4.35
N SER A 101 -0.68 -22.31 -4.32
CA SER A 101 -1.29 -23.11 -3.25
C SER A 101 -0.38 -23.19 -2.01
N GLY A 102 -0.96 -23.25 -0.81
CA GLY A 102 -0.21 -23.24 0.44
C GLY A 102 -1.06 -23.23 1.70
N ILE A 103 -0.54 -23.81 2.80
CA ILE A 103 -1.24 -23.84 4.12
C ILE A 103 -1.45 -22.42 4.67
N PHE A 104 -0.58 -21.47 4.31
CA PHE A 104 -0.66 -20.05 4.70
C PHE A 104 -0.86 -19.10 3.50
N GLY A 105 -1.28 -19.63 2.35
CA GLY A 105 -1.25 -18.89 1.08
C GLY A 105 0.14 -18.94 0.42
N SER A 106 0.20 -18.62 -0.87
CA SER A 106 1.42 -18.44 -1.67
C SER A 106 1.09 -17.38 -2.73
N CYS A 107 2.12 -16.77 -3.32
CA CYS A 107 2.02 -15.62 -4.23
C CYS A 107 1.64 -14.26 -3.60
N ASP A 108 1.83 -14.11 -2.29
CA ASP A 108 1.82 -12.81 -1.61
C ASP A 108 3.18 -12.09 -1.73
N ARG A 109 3.25 -10.82 -1.32
CA ARG A 109 4.46 -9.98 -1.40
C ARG A 109 5.16 -10.00 -2.77
N PRO A 110 4.44 -9.88 -3.89
CA PRO A 110 5.06 -9.93 -5.21
C PRO A 110 6.12 -8.85 -5.39
N LYS A 111 7.11 -9.15 -6.23
CA LYS A 111 8.19 -8.25 -6.63
C LYS A 111 8.41 -8.41 -8.11
N VAL A 112 8.71 -7.31 -8.79
CA VAL A 112 8.92 -7.30 -10.24
C VAL A 112 10.27 -6.66 -10.55
N ILE A 113 11.05 -7.32 -11.39
CA ILE A 113 12.27 -6.78 -11.98
C ILE A 113 12.24 -6.91 -13.50
N TYR A 114 12.97 -6.05 -14.19
CA TYR A 114 13.15 -6.14 -15.64
C TYR A 114 14.48 -6.80 -15.97
N ASN A 115 14.45 -7.80 -16.86
CA ASN A 115 15.64 -8.43 -17.39
C ASN A 115 15.95 -7.86 -18.79
N GLU A 116 17.06 -7.13 -18.91
CA GLU A 116 17.46 -6.52 -20.18
C GLU A 116 17.92 -7.52 -21.25
N LYS A 117 18.48 -8.66 -20.83
CA LYS A 117 18.97 -9.71 -21.74
C LYS A 117 17.80 -10.42 -22.42
N THR A 118 16.78 -10.78 -21.66
CA THR A 118 15.58 -11.47 -22.17
C THR A 118 14.48 -10.52 -22.61
N ARG A 119 14.56 -9.24 -22.19
CA ARG A 119 13.55 -8.19 -22.36
C ARG A 119 12.20 -8.54 -21.75
N LYS A 120 12.21 -9.32 -20.66
CA LYS A 120 11.02 -9.73 -19.92
C LYS A 120 10.98 -9.07 -18.56
N TYR A 121 9.77 -8.81 -18.07
CA TYR A 121 9.51 -8.60 -16.67
C TYR A 121 9.44 -9.95 -15.97
N VAL A 122 10.12 -10.08 -14.84
CA VAL A 122 10.12 -11.27 -13.99
C VAL A 122 9.45 -10.90 -12.69
N LEU A 123 8.37 -11.61 -12.36
CA LEU A 123 7.65 -11.50 -11.11
C LEU A 123 7.94 -12.73 -10.27
N MET A 124 8.33 -12.52 -9.01
CA MET A 124 8.40 -13.56 -8.00
C MET A 124 7.59 -13.14 -6.79
N ALA A 125 7.08 -14.11 -6.05
CA ALA A 125 6.25 -13.89 -4.89
C ALA A 125 6.51 -14.97 -3.83
N PHE A 126 6.05 -14.72 -2.62
CA PHE A 126 6.15 -15.61 -1.46
C PHE A 126 5.78 -17.06 -1.80
N ALA A 127 6.53 -18.02 -1.24
CA ALA A 127 6.26 -19.46 -1.33
C ALA A 127 5.71 -19.97 0.00
N ALA A 128 4.73 -20.88 -0.03
CA ALA A 128 4.13 -21.35 1.21
C ALA A 128 5.11 -22.16 2.10
N PRO A 129 5.04 -22.01 3.43
CA PRO A 129 5.77 -22.85 4.38
C PRO A 129 5.38 -24.33 4.26
N GLY A 130 6.37 -25.22 4.28
CA GLY A 130 6.16 -26.68 4.34
C GLY A 130 5.90 -27.38 3.00
N SER A 131 5.89 -26.67 1.86
CA SER A 131 6.00 -27.30 0.54
C SER A 131 7.46 -27.62 0.20
N GLU A 132 7.71 -28.41 -0.85
CA GLU A 132 9.04 -28.45 -1.47
C GLU A 132 9.51 -27.01 -1.76
N PRO A 133 10.80 -26.67 -1.52
CA PRO A 133 11.31 -25.32 -1.69
C PRO A 133 11.09 -24.85 -3.13
N GLY A 134 10.43 -23.71 -3.30
CA GLY A 134 10.16 -23.19 -4.64
C GLY A 134 9.46 -21.84 -4.64
N ILE A 135 10.16 -20.78 -5.03
CA ILE A 135 9.55 -19.47 -5.26
C ILE A 135 8.82 -19.49 -6.61
N PRO A 136 7.50 -19.23 -6.68
CA PRO A 136 6.80 -19.18 -7.95
C PRO A 136 7.32 -18.02 -8.81
N VAL A 137 7.66 -18.32 -10.06
CA VAL A 137 8.20 -17.35 -11.03
C VAL A 137 7.22 -17.17 -12.17
N PHE A 138 6.98 -15.92 -12.54
CA PHE A 138 6.17 -15.54 -13.69
C PHE A 138 6.92 -14.56 -14.58
N THR A 139 6.64 -14.59 -15.88
CA THR A 139 7.23 -13.61 -16.82
C THR A 139 6.20 -12.97 -17.73
N SER A 140 6.46 -11.73 -18.12
CA SER A 140 5.65 -10.97 -19.09
C SER A 140 6.51 -10.11 -20.01
N ASP A 141 5.98 -9.77 -21.19
CA ASP A 141 6.48 -8.69 -22.06
C ASP A 141 5.99 -7.30 -21.61
N HIS A 142 5.04 -7.25 -20.67
CA HIS A 142 4.38 -6.03 -20.20
C HIS A 142 4.47 -5.93 -18.68
N LEU A 143 4.75 -4.74 -18.16
CA LEU A 143 4.91 -4.53 -16.72
C LEU A 143 3.61 -4.80 -15.95
N THR A 144 2.45 -4.43 -16.51
CA THR A 144 1.18 -4.32 -15.80
C THR A 144 0.19 -5.46 -16.06
N HIS A 145 0.54 -6.44 -16.91
CA HIS A 145 -0.34 -7.57 -17.25
C HIS A 145 0.40 -8.70 -17.96
N GLY A 146 -0.28 -9.82 -18.18
CA GLY A 146 0.16 -10.88 -19.09
C GLY A 146 1.25 -11.78 -18.54
N TYR A 147 1.41 -11.83 -17.21
CA TYR A 147 2.36 -12.71 -16.56
C TYR A 147 1.95 -14.17 -16.72
N THR A 148 2.93 -15.00 -17.07
CA THR A 148 2.77 -16.43 -17.32
C THR A 148 3.71 -17.21 -16.42
N PHE A 149 3.20 -18.24 -15.75
CA PHE A 149 3.98 -19.07 -14.84
C PHE A 149 5.10 -19.80 -15.59
N GLN A 150 6.32 -19.70 -15.09
CA GLN A 150 7.53 -20.32 -15.67
C GLN A 150 8.02 -21.54 -14.88
N GLY A 151 7.43 -21.81 -13.71
CA GLY A 151 7.91 -22.82 -12.78
C GLY A 151 8.29 -22.20 -11.43
N HIS A 152 8.93 -23.03 -10.61
CA HIS A 152 9.46 -22.59 -9.32
C HIS A 152 10.98 -22.41 -9.42
N LEU A 153 11.47 -21.30 -8.88
CA LEU A 153 12.87 -21.11 -8.58
C LEU A 153 13.19 -21.96 -7.35
N ILE A 154 14.03 -22.97 -7.54
CA ILE A 154 14.53 -23.82 -6.46
C ILE A 154 15.79 -23.17 -5.89
N GLN A 155 15.70 -22.72 -4.65
CA GLN A 155 16.81 -22.13 -3.92
C GLN A 155 17.91 -23.18 -3.70
N LYS A 156 19.17 -22.75 -3.71
CA LYS A 156 20.30 -23.67 -3.44
C LYS A 156 20.63 -23.75 -1.96
N THR A 157 20.33 -22.68 -1.23
CA THR A 157 20.56 -22.58 0.21
C THR A 157 19.22 -22.63 0.92
N TRP A 158 18.97 -23.80 1.50
CA TRP A 158 17.76 -24.14 2.21
C TRP A 158 18.09 -25.22 3.24
N TRP A 159 17.47 -25.13 4.43
CA TRP A 159 17.65 -26.11 5.49
C TRP A 159 16.42 -27.00 5.62
N PRO A 160 16.58 -28.33 5.79
CA PRO A 160 15.45 -29.24 6.00
C PRO A 160 14.56 -28.77 7.16
N GLY A 161 13.26 -28.68 6.92
CA GLY A 161 12.27 -28.21 7.91
C GLY A 161 11.96 -26.72 7.84
N GLN A 162 12.77 -25.92 7.13
CA GLN A 162 12.49 -24.50 6.92
C GLN A 162 11.62 -24.25 5.67
N GLY A 163 10.78 -23.23 5.69
CA GLY A 163 10.16 -22.66 4.49
C GLY A 163 10.97 -21.47 3.97
N VAL A 164 10.64 -21.01 2.76
CA VAL A 164 11.06 -19.70 2.26
C VAL A 164 9.87 -18.78 2.37
N GLU A 165 10.02 -17.66 3.06
CA GLU A 165 8.90 -16.75 3.34
C GLU A 165 9.05 -15.42 2.58
N ASP A 166 9.20 -14.32 3.32
CA ASP A 166 9.32 -12.99 2.76
C ASP A 166 10.51 -12.90 1.80
N LEU A 167 10.31 -12.21 0.67
CA LEU A 167 11.33 -12.03 -0.34
C LEU A 167 11.35 -10.62 -0.93
N SER A 168 12.51 -10.28 -1.48
CA SER A 168 12.67 -9.18 -2.43
C SER A 168 13.51 -9.59 -3.64
N LEU A 169 13.45 -8.75 -4.68
CA LEU A 169 14.25 -8.86 -5.88
C LEU A 169 14.97 -7.55 -6.13
N ALA A 170 16.21 -7.66 -6.59
CA ALA A 170 16.96 -6.52 -7.09
C ALA A 170 17.74 -6.93 -8.33
N VAL A 171 17.80 -6.04 -9.31
CA VAL A 171 18.95 -6.01 -10.20
C VAL A 171 19.96 -5.11 -9.49
N ILE A 172 21.24 -5.46 -9.45
CA ILE A 172 22.34 -4.59 -8.97
C ILE A 172 23.53 -4.78 -9.93
N ASP A 173 24.05 -3.69 -10.50
CA ASP A 173 25.14 -3.70 -11.49
C ASP A 173 24.90 -4.65 -12.68
N GLY A 174 23.64 -4.83 -13.09
CA GLY A 174 23.24 -5.71 -14.20
C GLY A 174 23.11 -7.19 -13.85
N GLU A 175 23.38 -7.57 -12.60
CA GLU A 175 23.14 -8.92 -12.08
C GLU A 175 21.82 -8.97 -11.29
N GLY A 176 21.09 -10.08 -11.41
CA GLY A 176 19.87 -10.30 -10.64
C GLY A 176 20.16 -10.95 -9.29
N TYR A 177 19.42 -10.56 -8.27
CA TYR A 177 19.50 -11.10 -6.92
C TYR A 177 18.10 -11.38 -6.40
N VAL A 178 17.94 -12.53 -5.76
CA VAL A 178 16.80 -12.81 -4.88
C VAL A 178 17.30 -12.78 -3.45
N ILE A 179 16.57 -12.09 -2.59
CA ILE A 179 16.79 -12.09 -1.16
C ILE A 179 15.54 -12.63 -0.49
N TYR A 180 15.69 -13.54 0.46
CA TYR A 180 14.56 -14.17 1.13
C TYR A 180 14.88 -14.56 2.56
N THR A 181 13.86 -14.65 3.40
CA THR A 181 13.96 -15.19 4.76
C THR A 181 13.68 -16.69 4.74
N THR A 182 14.50 -17.48 5.42
CA THR A 182 14.22 -18.88 5.73
C THR A 182 13.62 -19.00 7.12
N TRP A 183 12.61 -19.85 7.25
CA TRP A 183 11.78 -19.89 8.45
C TRP A 183 11.46 -21.30 8.93
N ASP A 184 11.80 -21.67 10.17
CA ASP A 184 11.45 -22.98 10.76
C ASP A 184 10.06 -23.00 11.42
N MET A 185 9.02 -22.98 10.60
CA MET A 185 7.64 -22.96 11.07
C MET A 185 7.23 -24.25 11.80
N ILE A 186 7.69 -25.42 11.33
CA ILE A 186 7.26 -26.70 11.92
C ILE A 186 7.78 -26.81 13.34
N SER A 187 9.02 -26.38 13.60
CA SER A 187 9.53 -26.42 14.96
C SER A 187 8.78 -25.47 15.90
N ALA A 188 8.42 -24.28 15.43
CA ALA A 188 7.62 -23.30 16.17
C ALA A 188 6.16 -23.75 16.42
N ILE A 189 5.58 -24.53 15.49
CA ILE A 189 4.22 -25.07 15.61
C ILE A 189 4.17 -26.30 16.53
N VAL A 190 5.08 -27.26 16.32
CA VAL A 190 4.90 -28.65 16.77
C VAL A 190 5.73 -29.01 18.01
N THR A 191 6.91 -28.39 18.20
CA THR A 191 7.91 -28.91 19.16
C THR A 191 8.07 -28.09 20.44
N ASP A 192 7.88 -26.77 20.42
CA ASP A 192 8.12 -25.90 21.57
C ASP A 192 6.89 -25.10 22.04
N GLY A 193 5.80 -25.11 21.28
CA GLY A 193 4.58 -24.36 21.57
C GLY A 193 4.74 -22.83 21.44
N THR A 194 5.74 -22.36 20.69
CA THR A 194 6.09 -20.94 20.55
C THR A 194 5.39 -20.20 19.41
N LEU A 195 4.44 -20.82 18.71
CA LEU A 195 3.47 -20.06 17.91
C LEU A 195 2.76 -19.04 18.81
N GLY A 196 3.19 -17.78 18.74
CA GLY A 196 2.75 -16.70 19.65
C GLY A 196 3.75 -16.34 20.75
N SER A 197 4.99 -16.84 20.72
CA SER A 197 6.08 -16.38 21.60
C SER A 197 6.48 -14.96 21.22
N ILE A 198 6.53 -14.11 22.24
CA ILE A 198 6.90 -12.70 22.15
C ILE A 198 8.41 -12.47 22.00
N TRP A 199 9.28 -13.45 22.32
CA TRP A 199 10.75 -13.33 22.16
C TRP A 199 11.56 -14.58 22.60
N PRO A 200 12.63 -14.99 21.88
CA PRO A 200 12.75 -14.94 20.42
C PRO A 200 11.76 -15.92 19.80
N ALA A 201 11.16 -15.57 18.67
CA ALA A 201 10.03 -16.34 18.16
C ALA A 201 10.46 -17.69 17.56
N PHE A 202 11.62 -17.78 16.89
CA PHE A 202 12.18 -18.99 16.25
C PHE A 202 13.49 -18.62 15.50
N SER A 203 14.23 -19.62 15.00
CA SER A 203 15.41 -19.40 14.13
C SER A 203 15.00 -19.00 12.72
N GLN A 204 15.52 -17.88 12.24
CA GLN A 204 15.32 -17.40 10.87
C GLN A 204 16.63 -16.85 10.31
N THR A 205 16.75 -16.77 9.00
CA THR A 205 17.97 -16.27 8.34
C THR A 205 17.62 -15.60 7.03
N VAL A 206 18.23 -14.45 6.78
CA VAL A 206 18.14 -13.80 5.47
C VAL A 206 19.25 -14.32 4.56
N VAL A 207 18.86 -14.79 3.39
CA VAL A 207 19.72 -15.38 2.38
C VAL A 207 19.63 -14.55 1.10
N ILE A 208 20.78 -14.23 0.51
CA ILE A 208 20.89 -13.58 -0.80
C ILE A 208 21.47 -14.60 -1.78
N GLU A 209 20.77 -14.90 -2.87
CA GLU A 209 21.29 -15.70 -3.97
C GLU A 209 21.33 -14.90 -5.27
N ARG A 210 22.46 -15.00 -5.99
CA ARG A 210 22.57 -14.44 -7.34
C ARG A 210 21.76 -15.28 -8.32
N LEU A 211 20.97 -14.63 -9.16
CA LEU A 211 20.14 -15.24 -10.19
C LEU A 211 20.93 -15.57 -11.46
N THR A 212 20.43 -16.53 -12.23
CA THR A 212 20.89 -16.85 -13.59
C THR A 212 20.61 -15.69 -14.55
N ASP A 213 21.24 -15.68 -15.73
CA ASP A 213 21.13 -14.60 -16.71
C ASP A 213 19.69 -14.31 -17.19
N ASP A 214 18.80 -15.29 -17.12
CA ASP A 214 17.37 -15.16 -17.44
C ASP A 214 16.50 -14.73 -16.24
N PHE A 215 17.11 -14.62 -15.05
CA PHE A 215 16.46 -14.36 -13.75
C PHE A 215 15.42 -15.40 -13.32
N LEU A 216 15.44 -16.61 -13.88
CA LEU A 216 14.43 -17.65 -13.57
C LEU A 216 14.89 -18.64 -12.49
N HIS A 217 16.20 -18.74 -12.25
CA HIS A 217 16.80 -19.65 -11.28
C HIS A 217 17.92 -18.97 -10.50
N THR A 218 18.42 -19.62 -9.44
CA THR A 218 19.62 -19.16 -8.73
C THR A 218 20.86 -19.87 -9.27
N THR A 219 21.99 -19.17 -9.23
CA THR A 219 23.31 -19.72 -9.59
C THR A 219 23.90 -20.60 -8.48
N GLY A 220 23.34 -20.53 -7.27
CA GLY A 220 23.90 -21.10 -6.04
C GLY A 220 25.02 -20.27 -5.41
N ASP A 221 25.32 -19.10 -5.97
CA ASP A 221 26.25 -18.16 -5.36
C ASP A 221 25.51 -17.38 -4.26
N THR A 222 25.77 -17.73 -2.99
CA THR A 222 24.93 -17.33 -1.85
C THR A 222 25.67 -16.51 -0.78
N SER A 223 25.00 -15.55 -0.15
CA SER A 223 25.42 -14.90 1.09
C SER A 223 24.34 -15.08 2.17
N ILE A 224 24.79 -15.20 3.42
CA ILE A 224 23.94 -15.14 4.61
C ILE A 224 24.13 -13.78 5.26
N VAL A 225 23.04 -13.09 5.57
CA VAL A 225 23.08 -11.76 6.17
C VAL A 225 22.99 -11.86 7.70
N ILE A 226 24.16 -11.85 8.33
CA ILE A 226 24.36 -11.83 9.78
C ILE A 226 25.51 -10.89 10.11
N GLN A 227 25.49 -10.29 11.30
CA GLN A 227 26.56 -9.39 11.72
C GLN A 227 27.92 -10.11 11.74
N GLU A 228 28.99 -9.42 11.33
CA GLU A 228 30.36 -9.93 11.47
C GLU A 228 30.69 -10.20 12.94
N GLY A 229 31.09 -11.45 13.23
CA GLY A 229 31.34 -11.90 14.59
C GLY A 229 30.06 -12.04 15.44
N GLY A 230 28.88 -11.93 14.83
CA GLY A 230 27.59 -12.17 15.46
C GLY A 230 27.37 -13.65 15.77
N ASP A 231 26.51 -13.90 16.75
CA ASP A 231 26.12 -15.25 17.13
C ASP A 231 24.98 -15.72 16.24
N PHE A 232 25.21 -16.79 15.46
CA PHE A 232 24.15 -17.46 14.72
C PHE A 232 24.20 -18.99 14.94
N PRO A 233 23.10 -19.64 15.36
CA PRO A 233 21.81 -19.04 15.71
C PRO A 233 21.91 -18.16 16.98
N VAL A 234 21.06 -17.14 17.06
CA VAL A 234 20.96 -16.31 18.27
C VAL A 234 20.51 -17.15 19.46
N THR A 235 21.18 -17.00 20.58
CA THR A 235 20.86 -17.66 21.86
C THR A 235 20.51 -16.63 22.92
N ALA A 236 20.00 -17.07 24.07
CA ALA A 236 19.74 -16.20 25.21
C ALA A 236 20.99 -15.47 25.75
N ASN A 237 22.20 -15.94 25.42
CA ASN A 237 23.46 -15.33 25.82
C ASN A 237 24.08 -14.45 24.72
N SER A 238 23.44 -14.35 23.56
CA SER A 238 23.96 -13.56 22.45
C SER A 238 23.90 -12.07 22.77
N SER A 239 24.93 -11.35 22.35
CA SER A 239 25.05 -9.90 22.62
C SER A 239 24.04 -9.06 21.84
N ASN A 240 23.58 -9.56 20.70
CA ASN A 240 22.53 -8.96 19.88
C ASN A 240 21.43 -10.01 19.67
N LEU A 241 20.29 -9.84 20.36
CA LEU A 241 19.17 -10.77 20.27
C LEU A 241 18.33 -10.60 18.99
N VAL A 242 18.58 -9.55 18.21
CA VAL A 242 17.84 -9.23 16.97
C VAL A 242 18.62 -9.64 15.72
N ASP A 243 19.92 -9.95 15.85
CA ASP A 243 20.75 -10.28 14.68
C ASP A 243 20.25 -11.55 13.97
N GLY A 244 20.12 -11.49 12.65
CA GLY A 244 19.58 -12.58 11.84
C GLY A 244 18.08 -12.83 12.06
N GLN A 245 17.43 -12.15 13.01
CA GLN A 245 15.99 -12.28 13.28
C GLN A 245 15.16 -11.27 12.49
N VAL A 246 15.20 -11.39 11.16
CA VAL A 246 14.67 -10.39 10.23
C VAL A 246 13.74 -11.02 9.19
N GLU A 247 12.55 -10.42 9.03
CA GLU A 247 11.59 -10.66 7.95
C GLU A 247 11.60 -9.47 6.96
N SER A 248 10.75 -9.53 5.92
CA SER A 248 10.57 -8.49 4.91
C SER A 248 11.88 -7.93 4.30
N PRO A 249 12.85 -8.78 3.93
CA PRO A 249 14.17 -8.29 3.54
C PRO A 249 14.11 -7.60 2.18
N ASP A 250 14.84 -6.50 2.05
CA ASP A 250 15.10 -5.85 0.76
C ASP A 250 16.56 -5.46 0.63
N ILE A 251 17.09 -5.48 -0.59
CA ILE A 251 18.49 -5.25 -0.88
C ILE A 251 18.66 -4.11 -1.90
N PHE A 252 19.60 -3.22 -1.62
CA PHE A 252 19.97 -2.15 -2.55
C PHE A 252 21.44 -1.78 -2.42
N LYS A 253 21.94 -1.01 -3.38
CA LYS A 253 23.32 -0.53 -3.40
C LYS A 253 23.36 0.99 -3.49
N ARG A 254 24.22 1.61 -2.68
CA ARG A 254 24.55 3.04 -2.72
C ARG A 254 26.06 3.18 -2.75
N GLU A 255 26.60 3.72 -3.84
CA GLU A 255 28.06 3.81 -4.06
C GLU A 255 28.70 2.42 -3.88
N ASP A 256 29.72 2.29 -3.04
CA ASP A 256 30.40 1.02 -2.75
C ASP A 256 29.74 0.20 -1.64
N TRP A 257 28.60 0.65 -1.10
CA TRP A 257 27.91 -0.01 -0.01
C TRP A 257 26.69 -0.78 -0.50
N TRP A 258 26.65 -2.05 -0.11
CA TRP A 258 25.47 -2.90 -0.15
C TRP A 258 24.70 -2.74 1.14
N TYR A 259 23.38 -2.66 1.03
CA TYR A 259 22.47 -2.59 2.16
C TYR A 259 21.44 -3.70 2.06
N MET A 260 21.18 -4.34 3.18
CA MET A 260 19.97 -5.10 3.41
C MET A 260 19.16 -4.36 4.48
N VAL A 261 17.88 -4.12 4.24
CA VAL A 261 16.95 -3.65 5.25
C VAL A 261 15.87 -4.71 5.48
N GLY A 262 15.31 -4.73 6.68
CA GLY A 262 14.16 -5.58 6.97
C GLY A 262 13.52 -5.19 8.28
N SER A 263 12.48 -5.90 8.66
CA SER A 263 11.80 -5.73 9.95
C SER A 263 12.06 -6.88 10.90
N GLY A 264 11.99 -6.62 12.20
CA GLY A 264 11.90 -7.66 13.20
C GLY A 264 10.59 -8.41 13.03
N THR A 265 10.62 -9.72 13.24
CA THR A 265 9.51 -10.61 12.86
C THR A 265 8.28 -10.42 13.72
N CYS A 266 7.18 -10.04 13.07
CA CYS A 266 5.86 -10.14 13.67
C CYS A 266 4.78 -10.21 12.60
N SER A 267 3.83 -11.13 12.79
CA SER A 267 2.63 -11.23 11.96
C SER A 267 1.75 -9.97 12.09
N PHE A 268 1.92 -9.03 11.15
CA PHE A 268 1.12 -7.81 10.99
C PHE A 268 0.98 -6.97 12.26
N CYS A 269 2.03 -6.91 13.09
CA CYS A 269 2.04 -6.04 14.27
C CYS A 269 1.76 -4.57 13.90
N ASN A 270 1.24 -3.81 14.86
CA ASN A 270 1.06 -2.35 14.76
C ASN A 270 2.39 -1.57 14.77
N GLY A 271 3.52 -2.24 14.54
CA GLY A 271 4.89 -1.76 14.67
C GLY A 271 5.88 -2.91 14.83
N THR A 272 6.97 -2.87 14.08
CA THR A 272 8.09 -3.83 14.10
C THR A 272 9.40 -3.08 14.20
N THR A 273 10.52 -3.68 14.58
CA THR A 273 11.81 -2.95 14.57
C THR A 273 12.41 -2.94 13.17
N THR A 274 12.69 -1.78 12.58
CA THR A 274 13.46 -1.68 11.32
C THR A 274 14.95 -1.84 11.61
N VAL A 275 15.57 -2.80 10.93
CA VAL A 275 17.01 -3.04 11.00
C VAL A 275 17.64 -2.89 9.63
N ALA A 276 18.95 -2.64 9.63
CA ALA A 276 19.75 -2.66 8.42
C ALA A 276 21.10 -3.33 8.65
N TYR A 277 21.60 -3.89 7.56
CA TYR A 277 22.93 -4.44 7.43
C TYR A 277 23.62 -3.72 6.29
N ARG A 278 24.88 -3.34 6.48
CA ARG A 278 25.70 -2.74 5.43
C ARG A 278 26.99 -3.54 5.21
N SER A 279 27.46 -3.59 3.97
CA SER A 279 28.75 -4.20 3.63
C SER A 279 29.35 -3.57 2.37
N LYS A 280 30.66 -3.72 2.17
CA LYS A 280 31.33 -3.40 0.91
C LYS A 280 31.15 -4.47 -0.16
N SER A 281 30.56 -5.60 0.19
CA SER A 281 30.26 -6.71 -0.71
C SER A 281 28.92 -7.31 -0.34
N TRP A 282 28.13 -7.75 -1.31
CA TRP A 282 26.91 -8.52 -1.03
C TRP A 282 27.21 -9.86 -0.34
N LYS A 283 28.48 -10.28 -0.27
CA LYS A 283 28.95 -11.43 0.50
C LYS A 283 29.18 -11.15 1.98
N GLY A 284 29.10 -9.90 2.41
CA GLY A 284 29.60 -9.48 3.72
C GLY A 284 31.12 -9.22 3.70
N PRO A 285 31.75 -9.07 4.88
CA PRO A 285 31.12 -9.10 6.20
C PRO A 285 30.08 -7.99 6.38
N TRP A 286 29.00 -8.27 7.10
CA TRP A 286 27.91 -7.33 7.31
C TRP A 286 28.02 -6.62 8.66
N THR A 287 27.72 -5.32 8.69
CA THR A 287 27.59 -4.53 9.91
C THR A 287 26.12 -4.22 10.18
N PHE A 288 25.61 -4.65 11.33
CA PHE A 288 24.24 -4.42 11.78
C PHE A 288 24.03 -3.00 12.35
N GLN A 289 22.81 -2.48 12.19
CA GLN A 289 22.32 -1.29 12.89
C GLN A 289 20.78 -1.30 13.01
N PHE A 290 20.27 -0.60 14.03
CA PHE A 290 18.85 -0.21 14.09
C PHE A 290 18.63 1.07 13.27
N VAL A 291 17.55 1.11 12.49
CA VAL A 291 17.23 2.24 11.59
C VAL A 291 16.15 3.15 12.16
N ASP A 292 15.31 2.66 13.07
CA ASP A 292 14.22 3.41 13.65
C ASP A 292 14.47 3.81 15.12
N SER A 293 13.57 4.66 15.62
CA SER A 293 13.45 4.97 17.06
C SER A 293 12.21 4.34 17.70
N ASP A 294 11.15 4.05 16.91
CA ASP A 294 9.81 3.75 17.41
C ASP A 294 9.07 2.67 16.57
N LEU A 295 9.59 1.44 16.54
CA LEU A 295 8.92 0.28 15.93
C LEU A 295 8.40 0.56 14.49
N THR A 296 9.29 1.00 13.60
CA THR A 296 9.02 1.30 12.19
C THR A 296 7.94 2.37 12.03
N CYS A 297 7.93 3.34 12.95
CA CYS A 297 6.90 4.36 13.03
C CYS A 297 5.47 3.76 13.07
N GLY A 298 5.32 2.59 13.69
CA GLY A 298 4.07 1.85 13.76
C GLY A 298 3.73 1.03 12.50
N GLY A 299 4.72 0.44 11.84
CA GLY A 299 4.52 -0.37 10.64
C GLY A 299 5.43 -1.59 10.51
N GLN A 300 5.42 -2.19 9.31
CA GLN A 300 6.28 -3.28 8.88
C GLN A 300 6.92 -2.93 7.53
N GLY A 301 8.22 -3.17 7.39
CA GLY A 301 8.95 -2.82 6.17
C GLY A 301 8.43 -3.56 4.95
N MET A 302 8.41 -2.86 3.82
CA MET A 302 8.08 -3.44 2.52
C MET A 302 9.21 -3.38 1.50
N GLY A 303 10.17 -2.48 1.73
CA GLY A 303 11.39 -2.36 0.95
C GLY A 303 11.86 -0.92 0.85
N VAL A 304 12.86 -0.73 -0.01
CA VAL A 304 13.47 0.56 -0.34
C VAL A 304 13.40 0.76 -1.83
N MET A 305 12.66 1.77 -2.26
CA MET A 305 12.70 2.24 -3.63
C MET A 305 13.98 3.04 -3.86
N THR A 306 14.73 2.66 -4.87
CA THR A 306 15.84 3.46 -5.39
C THR A 306 15.28 4.52 -6.35
N VAL A 307 15.23 5.78 -5.93
CA VAL A 307 14.68 6.90 -6.73
C VAL A 307 15.71 7.32 -7.77
N PRO A 308 15.44 7.21 -9.09
CA PRO A 308 16.43 7.51 -10.12
C PRO A 308 16.98 8.93 -10.00
N ARG A 309 18.25 9.11 -10.40
CA ARG A 309 18.88 10.45 -10.35
C ARG A 309 18.27 11.35 -11.41
N VAL A 310 18.16 12.63 -11.08
CA VAL A 310 17.74 13.67 -12.01
C VAL A 310 18.72 14.84 -11.92
N ASN A 311 19.15 15.41 -13.05
CA ASN A 311 19.93 16.65 -13.09
C ASN A 311 21.17 16.66 -12.15
N ASN A 312 21.97 15.59 -12.17
CA ASN A 312 23.13 15.40 -11.28
C ASN A 312 22.83 15.42 -9.77
N THR A 313 21.58 15.20 -9.33
CA THR A 313 21.28 15.01 -7.91
C THR A 313 21.88 13.70 -7.41
N GLU A 314 22.20 13.66 -6.11
CA GLU A 314 22.53 12.41 -5.44
C GLU A 314 21.38 11.40 -5.55
N GLN A 315 21.73 10.11 -5.60
CA GLN A 315 20.76 9.03 -5.53
C GLN A 315 19.97 9.12 -4.22
N GLN A 316 18.64 9.04 -4.31
CA GLN A 316 17.78 9.02 -3.14
C GLN A 316 17.17 7.63 -2.95
N PHE A 317 16.91 7.27 -1.70
CA PHE A 317 16.38 5.97 -1.28
C PHE A 317 15.17 6.21 -0.41
N LEU A 318 14.02 5.66 -0.80
CA LEU A 318 12.75 5.84 -0.10
C LEU A 318 12.34 4.52 0.53
N TYR A 319 12.45 4.43 1.85
CA TYR A 319 11.95 3.31 2.63
C TYR A 319 10.43 3.36 2.70
N GLN A 320 9.80 2.21 2.46
CA GLN A 320 8.35 2.02 2.50
C GLN A 320 7.99 1.05 3.62
N ALA A 321 6.94 1.37 4.37
CA ALA A 321 6.33 0.45 5.32
C ALA A 321 4.80 0.42 5.19
N ASP A 322 4.23 -0.74 5.48
CA ASP A 322 2.81 -0.93 5.71
C ASP A 322 2.49 -0.60 7.18
N ARG A 323 1.44 0.18 7.41
CA ARG A 323 1.03 0.70 8.72
C ARG A 323 -0.39 0.26 9.03
N PRO A 324 -0.60 -0.98 9.50
CA PRO A 324 -1.92 -1.42 9.91
C PRO A 324 -2.39 -0.54 11.09
N SER A 325 -3.68 -0.23 11.13
CA SER A 325 -4.27 0.52 12.25
C SER A 325 -4.49 -0.34 13.49
N VAL A 326 -4.60 -1.67 13.29
CA VAL A 326 -4.73 -2.69 14.33
C VAL A 326 -3.89 -3.90 13.96
N ALA A 327 -3.13 -4.44 14.92
CA ALA A 327 -2.55 -5.77 14.76
C ALA A 327 -3.68 -6.81 14.68
N PRO A 328 -3.64 -7.79 13.77
CA PRO A 328 -4.61 -8.88 13.75
C PRO A 328 -4.32 -9.78 14.95
N LEU A 329 -4.85 -9.40 16.11
CA LEU A 329 -4.84 -10.24 17.30
C LEU A 329 -5.75 -11.44 17.05
N GLY A 330 -5.18 -12.52 16.49
CA GLY A 330 -5.75 -13.86 16.45
C GLY A 330 -6.97 -14.07 15.55
N LEU A 331 -7.33 -13.11 14.67
CA LEU A 331 -8.53 -13.19 13.83
C LEU A 331 -8.25 -13.31 12.32
N GLY A 332 -6.98 -13.34 11.88
CA GLY A 332 -6.62 -13.67 10.49
C GLY A 332 -7.10 -12.69 9.42
N TYR A 333 -7.46 -11.45 9.77
CA TYR A 333 -7.88 -10.45 8.78
C TYR A 333 -6.69 -9.60 8.34
N THR A 334 -6.02 -10.06 7.28
CA THR A 334 -5.06 -9.28 6.46
C THR A 334 -5.76 -8.46 5.38
N GLY A 335 -7.08 -8.65 5.20
CA GLY A 335 -7.91 -7.87 4.29
C GLY A 335 -8.37 -6.58 4.97
N GLY A 336 -7.84 -5.44 4.56
CA GLY A 336 -8.23 -4.13 5.07
C GLY A 336 -7.42 -3.03 4.41
N ALA A 337 -7.95 -1.81 4.38
CA ALA A 337 -7.15 -0.64 4.02
C ALA A 337 -6.01 -0.46 5.05
N ILE A 338 -4.80 -0.83 4.65
CA ILE A 338 -3.58 -0.60 5.43
C ILE A 338 -3.02 0.77 5.04
N GLY A 339 -2.61 1.55 6.03
CA GLY A 339 -1.92 2.80 5.76
C GLY A 339 -0.52 2.54 5.23
N HIS A 340 0.11 3.53 4.61
CA HIS A 340 1.46 3.41 4.08
C HIS A 340 2.33 4.56 4.61
N GLY A 341 3.60 4.28 4.87
CA GLY A 341 4.60 5.27 5.27
C GLY A 341 5.78 5.27 4.31
N PHE A 342 6.31 6.46 4.03
CA PHE A 342 7.46 6.65 3.16
C PHE A 342 8.48 7.59 3.81
N TRP A 343 9.73 7.14 3.92
CA TRP A 343 10.82 7.90 4.53
C TRP A 343 12.06 7.91 3.65
N LYS A 344 12.62 9.10 3.39
CA LYS A 344 13.93 9.18 2.75
C LYS A 344 14.99 8.69 3.72
N LEU A 345 15.74 7.67 3.31
CA LEU A 345 16.93 7.24 4.03
C LEU A 345 18.05 8.26 3.81
N ASN A 346 18.64 8.72 4.91
CA ASN A 346 19.84 9.55 4.89
C ASN A 346 21.00 8.71 5.45
N PHE A 347 22.22 9.04 5.02
CA PHE A 347 23.39 8.23 5.33
C PHE A 347 24.51 9.10 5.90
N ASN A 348 25.17 8.60 6.95
CA ASN A 348 26.39 9.18 7.49
C ASN A 348 27.59 8.87 6.57
N PRO A 349 28.72 9.59 6.71
CA PRO A 349 29.92 9.34 5.88
C PRO A 349 30.50 7.92 5.97
N ASP A 350 30.27 7.22 7.09
CA ASP A 350 30.68 5.83 7.28
C ASP A 350 29.72 4.81 6.62
N GLY A 351 28.66 5.30 5.98
CA GLY A 351 27.61 4.52 5.34
C GLY A 351 26.46 4.12 6.27
N SER A 352 26.38 4.59 7.52
CA SER A 352 25.30 4.19 8.45
C SER A 352 24.04 4.93 8.07
N ILE A 353 22.88 4.32 8.31
CA ILE A 353 21.61 4.97 8.02
C ILE A 353 21.27 5.85 9.23
N ASN A 354 20.98 7.12 8.98
CA ASN A 354 20.46 8.02 10.00
C ASN A 354 19.10 7.49 10.48
N LYS A 355 18.85 7.60 11.79
CA LYS A 355 17.56 7.18 12.34
C LYS A 355 16.39 7.89 11.65
N ILE A 356 15.36 7.13 11.32
CA ILE A 356 14.11 7.67 10.80
C ILE A 356 13.40 8.47 11.92
N ASP A 357 12.98 9.68 11.61
CA ASP A 357 12.14 10.49 12.49
C ASP A 357 10.68 10.05 12.35
N CYS A 358 10.12 9.46 13.40
CA CYS A 358 8.76 8.96 13.45
C CYS A 358 7.74 9.99 13.99
N SER A 359 8.15 11.23 14.25
CA SER A 359 7.24 12.28 14.74
C SER A 359 6.08 12.48 13.75
N PRO A 360 4.81 12.60 14.20
CA PRO A 360 3.66 12.66 13.29
C PRO A 360 3.73 13.79 12.26
N ASP A 361 4.24 14.96 12.65
CA ASP A 361 4.36 16.12 11.77
C ASP A 361 5.68 16.17 10.98
N ALA A 362 6.57 15.18 11.16
CA ALA A 362 7.79 15.12 10.37
C ALA A 362 7.46 14.83 8.90
N GLN A 363 8.24 15.45 8.02
CA GLN A 363 8.07 15.38 6.58
C GLN A 363 9.40 15.08 5.93
N THR A 364 9.38 14.16 4.97
CA THR A 364 10.51 13.95 4.07
C THR A 364 10.18 14.50 2.69
N THR A 365 11.20 14.95 1.98
CA THR A 365 11.05 15.45 0.60
C THR A 365 12.14 14.87 -0.29
N ILE A 366 11.73 14.40 -1.46
CA ILE A 366 12.59 13.85 -2.49
C ILE A 366 12.44 14.63 -3.80
N GLN A 367 13.47 14.59 -4.63
CA GLN A 367 13.39 15.02 -6.02
C GLN A 367 13.15 13.79 -6.88
N ALA A 368 11.94 13.70 -7.42
CA ALA A 368 11.46 12.54 -8.17
C ALA A 368 11.46 12.86 -9.68
N PRO A 369 12.00 11.98 -10.55
CA PRO A 369 11.77 12.10 -11.99
C PRO A 369 10.29 11.95 -12.35
N ILE A 370 9.85 12.69 -13.35
CA ILE A 370 8.52 12.52 -13.93
C ILE A 370 8.60 11.41 -14.98
N GLY A 371 7.83 10.35 -14.77
CA GLY A 371 7.66 9.21 -15.66
C GLY A 371 7.22 9.61 -17.06
N ARG A 372 7.69 8.86 -18.05
CA ARG A 372 7.44 9.13 -19.48
C ARG A 372 6.30 8.30 -20.06
N LYS A 373 5.86 7.27 -19.34
CA LYS A 373 4.70 6.46 -19.74
C LYS A 373 3.43 7.30 -19.73
N ASP A 374 2.56 7.01 -20.68
CA ASP A 374 1.23 7.61 -20.75
C ASP A 374 0.33 6.92 -19.72
N ILE A 375 0.35 7.48 -18.50
CA ILE A 375 -0.45 7.03 -17.38
C ILE A 375 -1.40 8.18 -17.03
N PRO A 376 -2.71 7.90 -16.88
CA PRO A 376 -3.65 8.91 -16.44
C PRO A 376 -3.23 9.54 -15.12
N SER A 377 -3.07 10.86 -15.10
CA SER A 377 -2.81 11.64 -13.87
C SER A 377 -4.08 12.26 -13.28
N THR A 378 -5.23 12.04 -13.93
CA THR A 378 -6.52 12.61 -13.56
C THR A 378 -7.61 11.55 -13.62
N GLY A 379 -8.59 11.67 -12.74
CA GLY A 379 -9.72 10.74 -12.60
C GLY A 379 -10.89 11.43 -11.93
N LEU A 380 -11.86 10.63 -11.46
CA LEU A 380 -13.12 11.11 -10.91
C LEU A 380 -12.92 12.04 -9.70
N ALA A 381 -12.02 11.70 -8.79
CA ALA A 381 -11.79 12.47 -7.57
C ALA A 381 -10.88 13.68 -7.81
N THR A 382 -9.80 13.52 -8.59
CA THR A 382 -8.84 14.61 -8.83
C THR A 382 -9.38 15.71 -9.74
N THR A 383 -10.45 15.43 -10.50
CA THR A 383 -11.16 16.42 -11.33
C THR A 383 -12.55 16.78 -10.79
N ALA A 384 -12.86 16.35 -9.56
CA ALA A 384 -14.13 16.67 -8.94
C ALA A 384 -14.32 18.18 -8.76
N THR A 385 -15.58 18.61 -8.80
CA THR A 385 -15.94 20.02 -8.67
C THR A 385 -15.91 20.49 -7.23
N ASP A 386 -16.47 19.67 -6.33
CA ASP A 386 -16.50 19.88 -4.89
C ASP A 386 -16.02 18.59 -4.22
N GLY A 387 -15.49 18.66 -3.00
CA GLY A 387 -15.08 17.48 -2.25
C GLY A 387 -14.05 17.78 -1.19
N SER A 388 -13.64 16.76 -0.45
CA SER A 388 -12.67 16.92 0.63
C SER A 388 -11.21 16.79 0.20
N GLY A 389 -10.95 16.52 -1.09
CA GLY A 389 -9.59 16.39 -1.64
C GLY A 389 -8.93 15.04 -1.37
N ASN A 390 -7.76 14.78 -1.98
CA ASN A 390 -7.01 13.51 -1.82
C ASN A 390 -5.74 13.66 -0.97
N ASN A 391 -5.39 14.88 -0.53
CA ASN A 391 -4.11 15.16 0.12
C ASN A 391 -4.34 15.78 1.51
N LYS A 392 -4.97 15.02 2.40
CA LYS A 392 -5.25 15.41 3.79
C LYS A 392 -4.94 14.25 4.75
N ASP A 393 -4.84 14.60 6.02
CA ASP A 393 -4.71 13.68 7.14
C ASP A 393 -6.02 12.91 7.33
N TYR A 394 -6.17 11.77 6.64
CA TYR A 394 -7.32 10.88 6.82
C TYR A 394 -7.01 9.76 7.81
N TRP A 395 -7.98 9.41 8.65
CA TRP A 395 -7.99 8.17 9.41
C TRP A 395 -9.27 7.39 9.13
N ALA A 396 -9.19 6.06 9.27
CA ALA A 396 -10.34 5.19 9.18
C ALA A 396 -11.05 5.11 10.51
N GLU A 397 -12.38 5.14 10.47
CA GLU A 397 -13.21 4.76 11.60
C GLU A 397 -14.06 3.55 11.27
N SER A 398 -14.34 2.77 12.31
CA SER A 398 -15.18 1.59 12.28
C SER A 398 -16.11 1.69 13.49
N ASN A 399 -17.40 1.37 13.32
CA ASN A 399 -18.53 1.43 14.30
C ASN A 399 -19.75 2.25 13.85
N TYR A 400 -19.99 2.35 12.54
CA TYR A 400 -21.30 2.67 12.03
C TYR A 400 -22.25 1.48 12.31
N PRO A 401 -23.14 1.56 13.33
CA PRO A 401 -24.32 2.42 13.24
C PRO A 401 -24.69 3.14 14.56
N SER A 402 -23.74 3.69 15.31
CA SER A 402 -24.08 4.49 16.51
C SER A 402 -24.78 5.82 16.16
N ALA A 403 -24.50 6.37 14.97
CA ALA A 403 -25.12 7.57 14.43
C ALA A 403 -25.42 7.49 12.90
N TRP A 404 -26.37 8.31 12.43
CA TRP A 404 -26.51 8.68 11.02
C TRP A 404 -25.64 9.89 10.74
N PHE A 405 -24.92 9.87 9.60
CA PHE A 405 -24.07 10.98 9.19
C PHE A 405 -24.69 11.76 8.06
N TYR A 406 -24.48 13.06 8.08
CA TYR A 406 -24.84 13.96 7.00
C TYR A 406 -23.68 14.91 6.74
N GLN A 407 -23.07 14.79 5.57
CA GLN A 407 -22.06 15.73 5.11
C GLN A 407 -22.74 16.73 4.18
N THR A 408 -22.62 18.01 4.47
CA THR A 408 -23.14 19.08 3.61
C THR A 408 -22.02 19.94 3.05
N TRP A 409 -22.31 20.60 1.93
CA TRP A 409 -21.45 21.58 1.27
C TRP A 409 -22.28 22.58 0.45
N THR A 410 -21.62 23.63 -0.02
CA THR A 410 -22.21 24.57 -0.99
C THR A 410 -21.60 24.33 -2.36
N SER A 411 -22.41 24.12 -3.39
CA SER A 411 -21.88 23.84 -4.73
C SER A 411 -21.10 25.03 -5.29
N SER A 412 -19.87 24.79 -5.73
CA SER A 412 -19.01 25.84 -6.31
C SER A 412 -19.37 26.21 -7.75
N LYS A 413 -20.16 25.37 -8.44
CA LYS A 413 -20.45 25.49 -9.88
C LYS A 413 -21.93 25.21 -10.19
N SER A 414 -22.48 25.92 -11.18
CA SER A 414 -23.79 25.58 -11.76
C SER A 414 -23.60 24.53 -12.87
N GLY A 415 -24.49 23.56 -12.97
CA GLY A 415 -24.43 22.52 -13.99
C GLY A 415 -25.28 21.32 -13.65
N ASN A 416 -24.92 20.15 -14.19
CA ASN A 416 -25.56 18.89 -13.83
C ASN A 416 -24.71 18.17 -12.78
N LEU A 417 -25.22 18.02 -11.55
CA LEU A 417 -24.62 17.14 -10.55
C LEU A 417 -24.79 15.70 -11.04
N SER A 418 -23.73 15.12 -11.60
CA SER A 418 -23.76 13.80 -12.19
C SER A 418 -23.58 12.69 -11.16
N SER A 419 -22.69 12.89 -10.19
CA SER A 419 -22.44 11.91 -9.13
C SER A 419 -21.78 12.49 -7.88
N VAL A 420 -21.93 11.75 -6.78
CA VAL A 420 -21.20 11.95 -5.51
C VAL A 420 -20.51 10.63 -5.15
N GLY A 421 -19.19 10.66 -4.91
CA GLY A 421 -18.40 9.51 -4.49
C GLY A 421 -18.00 9.59 -3.01
N ILE A 422 -18.10 8.49 -2.27
CA ILE A 422 -17.81 8.42 -0.83
C ILE A 422 -17.01 7.15 -0.52
N ASN A 423 -15.95 7.27 0.26
CA ASN A 423 -15.12 6.11 0.64
C ASN A 423 -15.78 5.30 1.76
N LEU A 424 -16.08 4.03 1.48
CA LEU A 424 -16.77 3.11 2.38
C LEU A 424 -16.11 1.72 2.35
N SER A 425 -16.12 1.03 3.49
CA SER A 425 -15.74 -0.39 3.59
C SER A 425 -16.74 -1.16 4.43
N ALA A 426 -16.74 -2.50 4.33
CA ALA A 426 -17.62 -3.32 5.15
C ALA A 426 -17.05 -4.72 5.46
N ILE A 427 -17.14 -5.13 6.73
CA ILE A 427 -16.87 -6.51 7.16
C ILE A 427 -18.21 -7.16 7.51
N SER A 428 -18.63 -8.13 6.70
CA SER A 428 -19.86 -8.94 6.90
C SER A 428 -21.07 -8.11 7.37
N PRO A 429 -21.45 -7.03 6.65
CA PRO A 429 -22.52 -6.15 7.09
C PRO A 429 -23.85 -6.90 7.14
N SER A 430 -24.49 -6.88 8.31
CA SER A 430 -25.80 -7.49 8.56
C SER A 430 -26.96 -6.72 7.91
N ARG A 431 -26.72 -5.47 7.50
CA ARG A 431 -27.70 -4.56 6.88
C ARG A 431 -27.04 -3.67 5.85
N ALA A 432 -27.74 -3.45 4.75
CA ALA A 432 -27.35 -2.50 3.73
C ALA A 432 -27.33 -1.06 4.29
N LEU A 433 -26.34 -0.29 3.86
CA LEU A 433 -26.32 1.15 4.00
C LEU A 433 -27.14 1.77 2.84
N SER A 434 -27.81 2.87 3.09
CA SER A 434 -28.46 3.69 2.07
C SER A 434 -27.78 5.04 2.07
N VAL A 435 -27.22 5.39 0.90
CA VAL A 435 -26.57 6.67 0.65
C VAL A 435 -27.53 7.53 -0.14
N PHE A 436 -27.97 8.64 0.44
CA PHE A 436 -28.83 9.62 -0.23
C PHE A 436 -28.01 10.86 -0.57
N VAL A 437 -28.21 11.42 -1.75
CA VAL A 437 -27.74 12.77 -2.12
C VAL A 437 -28.94 13.69 -2.13
N PHE A 438 -28.82 14.85 -1.50
CA PHE A 438 -29.92 15.78 -1.29
C PHE A 438 -29.52 17.24 -1.47
N ARG A 439 -30.52 18.09 -1.70
CA ARG A 439 -30.44 19.55 -1.66
C ARG A 439 -31.32 20.08 -0.54
N TYR A 440 -30.90 21.15 0.14
CA TYR A 440 -31.71 21.74 1.21
C TYR A 440 -31.72 23.27 1.17
N PRO A 441 -32.77 23.95 1.69
CA PRO A 441 -32.88 25.41 1.60
C PRO A 441 -31.89 26.18 2.48
N GLY A 442 -31.57 25.66 3.66
CA GLY A 442 -30.67 26.30 4.63
C GLY A 442 -30.48 25.50 5.93
N GLU A 443 -29.47 25.87 6.73
CA GLU A 443 -29.10 25.11 7.95
C GLU A 443 -30.24 24.99 8.97
N ALA A 444 -31.07 26.04 9.07
CA ALA A 444 -32.23 26.03 9.96
C ALA A 444 -33.28 25.00 9.51
N ASP A 445 -33.47 24.83 8.21
CA ASP A 445 -34.40 23.84 7.63
C ASP A 445 -33.83 22.42 7.68
N PHE A 446 -32.50 22.30 7.57
CA PHE A 446 -31.81 21.02 7.71
C PHE A 446 -31.88 20.49 9.15
N THR A 447 -31.74 21.36 10.15
CA THR A 447 -31.78 20.94 11.56
C THR A 447 -33.20 20.99 12.16
N ALA A 448 -34.21 21.41 11.39
CA ALA A 448 -35.60 21.47 11.80
C ALA A 448 -36.22 20.07 12.01
N PRO A 449 -37.31 19.96 12.79
CA PRO A 449 -38.12 18.75 12.78
C PRO A 449 -38.57 18.41 11.35
N PHE A 450 -38.50 17.12 11.00
CA PHE A 450 -38.87 16.56 9.70
C PHE A 450 -37.99 17.01 8.51
N PHE A 451 -36.69 17.26 8.71
CA PHE A 451 -35.66 17.46 7.68
C PHE A 451 -36.19 17.92 6.31
N LYS A 452 -36.14 19.22 6.03
CA LYS A 452 -36.58 19.70 4.72
C LYS A 452 -35.44 19.62 3.71
N TRP A 453 -35.40 18.54 2.95
CA TRP A 453 -34.54 18.41 1.78
C TRP A 453 -35.29 17.82 0.59
N GLU A 454 -34.72 18.03 -0.58
CA GLU A 454 -35.07 17.37 -1.84
C GLU A 454 -34.05 16.26 -2.08
N THR A 455 -34.49 15.00 -2.15
CA THR A 455 -33.60 13.90 -2.54
C THR A 455 -33.33 13.97 -4.04
N LEU A 456 -32.06 14.09 -4.41
CA LEU A 456 -31.61 14.17 -5.80
C LEU A 456 -31.22 12.81 -6.38
N GLY A 457 -30.71 11.91 -5.55
CA GLY A 457 -30.29 10.56 -5.93
C GLY A 457 -30.04 9.68 -4.72
N TRP A 458 -30.02 8.36 -4.89
CA TRP A 458 -29.68 7.44 -3.81
C TRP A 458 -29.19 6.09 -4.33
N THR A 459 -28.46 5.35 -3.49
CA THR A 459 -27.99 3.99 -3.81
C THR A 459 -27.93 3.14 -2.52
N PRO A 460 -28.43 1.88 -2.55
CA PRO A 460 -28.16 0.92 -1.49
C PRO A 460 -26.74 0.36 -1.65
N VAL A 461 -26.03 0.20 -0.54
CA VAL A 461 -24.69 -0.36 -0.47
C VAL A 461 -24.74 -1.62 0.37
N THR A 462 -24.35 -2.74 -0.22
CA THR A 462 -24.19 -4.05 0.42
C THR A 462 -22.72 -4.43 0.49
N SER A 463 -22.42 -5.57 1.10
CA SER A 463 -21.07 -6.17 1.07
C SER A 463 -20.51 -6.37 -0.33
N ASP A 464 -21.37 -6.50 -1.33
CA ASP A 464 -20.94 -6.79 -2.71
C ASP A 464 -20.48 -5.50 -3.43
N ASN A 465 -20.78 -4.33 -2.86
CA ASN A 465 -20.43 -3.04 -3.43
C ASN A 465 -19.09 -2.48 -2.93
N VAL A 466 -18.56 -3.02 -1.83
CA VAL A 466 -17.34 -2.52 -1.19
C VAL A 466 -16.45 -3.66 -0.75
N THR A 467 -15.15 -3.42 -0.73
CA THR A 467 -14.18 -4.31 -0.10
C THR A 467 -13.80 -3.79 1.29
N LEU A 468 -12.80 -4.42 1.90
CA LEU A 468 -12.20 -3.96 3.16
C LEU A 468 -11.29 -2.72 2.96
N SER A 469 -11.13 -2.28 1.71
CA SER A 469 -10.15 -1.27 1.26
C SER A 469 -10.66 0.17 1.23
N LEU A 470 -11.82 0.48 1.83
CA LEU A 470 -12.40 1.85 1.82
C LEU A 470 -12.58 2.40 0.39
N ASP A 471 -13.21 1.60 -0.47
CA ASP A 471 -13.47 1.92 -1.88
C ASP A 471 -14.46 3.09 -2.04
N VAL A 472 -14.39 3.78 -3.17
CA VAL A 472 -15.38 4.79 -3.52
C VAL A 472 -16.68 4.12 -3.96
N VAL A 473 -17.74 4.40 -3.21
CA VAL A 473 -19.11 4.16 -3.64
C VAL A 473 -19.63 5.41 -4.34
N GLN A 474 -19.95 5.28 -5.62
CA GLN A 474 -20.51 6.36 -6.43
C GLN A 474 -22.04 6.31 -6.42
N VAL A 475 -22.67 7.41 -6.00
CA VAL A 475 -24.11 7.63 -6.12
C VAL A 475 -24.38 8.41 -7.40
N PRO A 476 -25.08 7.82 -8.40
CA PRO A 476 -25.54 8.57 -9.56
C PRO A 476 -26.67 9.52 -9.17
N VAL A 477 -26.64 10.73 -9.71
CA VAL A 477 -27.60 11.79 -9.38
C VAL A 477 -28.35 12.25 -10.65
N GLY A 478 -27.71 13.06 -11.51
CA GLY A 478 -28.32 13.57 -12.74
C GLY A 478 -29.31 14.73 -12.51
N ALA A 479 -29.01 15.62 -11.56
CA ALA A 479 -29.86 16.76 -11.21
C ALA A 479 -29.18 18.11 -11.52
N SER A 480 -29.92 19.06 -12.07
CA SER A 480 -29.40 20.42 -12.29
C SER A 480 -29.22 21.15 -10.97
N VAL A 481 -28.01 21.66 -10.70
CA VAL A 481 -27.62 22.46 -9.54
C VAL A 481 -27.16 23.84 -9.96
N LYS A 482 -27.27 24.82 -9.06
CA LYS A 482 -26.70 26.16 -9.21
C LYS A 482 -25.53 26.34 -8.25
N LYS A 483 -24.56 27.15 -8.66
CA LYS A 483 -23.55 27.68 -7.75
C LYS A 483 -24.25 28.33 -6.55
N GLY A 484 -23.87 27.95 -5.34
CA GLY A 484 -24.51 28.41 -4.11
C GLY A 484 -25.65 27.52 -3.60
N ASP A 485 -26.08 26.52 -4.37
CA ASP A 485 -27.01 25.50 -3.86
C ASP A 485 -26.35 24.77 -2.69
N ARG A 486 -27.12 24.53 -1.63
CA ARG A 486 -26.68 23.73 -0.49
C ARG A 486 -27.04 22.29 -0.71
N LEU A 487 -26.02 21.44 -0.72
CA LEU A 487 -26.10 20.04 -1.07
C LEU A 487 -25.58 19.22 0.10
N GLY A 488 -25.93 17.93 0.12
CA GLY A 488 -25.39 17.01 1.10
C GLY A 488 -25.57 15.56 0.69
N PHE A 489 -24.92 14.68 1.42
CA PHE A 489 -25.24 13.26 1.41
C PHE A 489 -25.48 12.73 2.82
N ALA A 490 -26.35 11.73 2.92
CA ALA A 490 -26.70 11.06 4.17
C ALA A 490 -26.30 9.58 4.10
N LEU A 491 -25.61 9.10 5.13
CA LEU A 491 -25.32 7.69 5.34
C LEU A 491 -26.30 7.16 6.38
N THR A 492 -27.24 6.28 5.97
CA THR A 492 -28.31 5.73 6.83
C THR A 492 -28.41 4.20 6.70
N VAL A 493 -28.86 3.48 7.74
CA VAL A 493 -29.09 2.02 7.63
C VAL A 493 -30.52 1.74 7.19
N GLY A 494 -30.70 0.90 6.16
CA GLY A 494 -32.03 0.53 5.65
C GLY A 494 -32.93 -0.17 6.69
N TYR A 495 -34.21 0.20 6.74
CA TYR A 495 -35.28 -0.48 7.47
C TYR A 495 -35.90 -1.56 6.53
N PRO A 496 -36.27 -2.79 7.00
CA PRO A 496 -37.07 -3.04 8.19
C PRO A 496 -36.41 -3.85 9.32
N MET A 497 -36.86 -3.61 10.56
CA MET A 497 -36.60 -4.50 11.69
C MET A 497 -37.37 -5.83 11.53
N LYS A 498 -36.79 -6.82 10.85
CA LYS A 498 -37.11 -8.20 11.23
C LYS A 498 -36.50 -8.43 12.61
N LYS A 499 -37.33 -8.80 13.59
CA LYS A 499 -36.86 -9.40 14.86
C LYS A 499 -35.96 -10.58 14.47
N ALA A 500 -34.64 -10.41 14.57
CA ALA A 500 -33.77 -11.56 14.61
C ALA A 500 -34.09 -12.29 15.92
N PRO A 501 -34.44 -13.58 15.91
CA PRO A 501 -34.48 -14.36 17.13
C PRO A 501 -33.09 -14.29 17.75
N SER A 502 -33.06 -14.04 19.07
CA SER A 502 -31.87 -13.92 19.89
C SER A 502 -30.75 -14.88 19.45
N LEU A 503 -29.73 -14.36 18.78
CA LEU A 503 -28.50 -15.11 18.53
C LEU A 503 -27.65 -15.08 19.80
N PRO A 504 -27.02 -16.22 20.16
CA PRO A 504 -26.23 -16.32 21.38
C PRO A 504 -24.99 -15.42 21.31
N ARG A 505 -24.65 -14.81 22.45
CA ARG A 505 -23.39 -14.11 22.71
C ARG A 505 -22.23 -15.11 22.67
N SER A 506 -21.78 -15.52 21.50
CA SER A 506 -20.47 -16.19 21.34
C SER A 506 -20.07 -16.29 19.86
N SER A 507 -19.70 -15.16 19.27
CA SER A 507 -18.60 -15.03 18.28
C SER A 507 -18.46 -13.55 17.90
N GLN A 508 -17.27 -12.99 18.10
CA GLN A 508 -16.93 -11.59 17.84
C GLN A 508 -16.76 -11.31 16.35
N THR A 509 -17.83 -11.36 15.56
CA THR A 509 -17.85 -10.68 14.25
C THR A 509 -18.90 -9.58 14.31
N ALA A 510 -18.49 -8.41 14.81
CA ALA A 510 -19.32 -7.23 14.66
C ALA A 510 -19.46 -6.95 13.16
N SER A 511 -20.69 -6.97 12.64
CA SER A 511 -21.03 -6.42 11.33
C SER A 511 -20.70 -4.92 11.34
N VAL A 512 -19.66 -4.48 10.62
CA VAL A 512 -19.15 -3.11 10.75
C VAL A 512 -18.97 -2.48 9.36
N TRP A 513 -19.51 -1.27 9.19
CA TRP A 513 -19.13 -0.37 8.10
C TRP A 513 -17.98 0.53 8.55
N GLY A 514 -17.06 0.80 7.63
CA GLY A 514 -15.95 1.74 7.79
C GLY A 514 -16.06 2.92 6.82
N TYR A 515 -15.45 4.04 7.21
CA TYR A 515 -15.40 5.29 6.46
C TYR A 515 -14.12 6.06 6.82
N LEU A 516 -13.77 7.05 6.02
CA LEU A 516 -12.63 7.94 6.26
C LEU A 516 -13.08 9.30 6.76
N MET A 517 -12.36 9.84 7.75
CA MET A 517 -12.53 11.20 8.27
C MET A 517 -11.23 11.98 8.30
N THR A 518 -11.35 13.31 8.27
CA THR A 518 -10.25 14.26 8.44
C THR A 518 -10.65 15.41 9.37
N ASP A 519 -9.66 16.03 10.01
CA ASP A 519 -9.80 17.26 10.79
C ASP A 519 -9.59 18.53 9.95
N GLN A 520 -9.14 18.36 8.70
CA GLN A 520 -8.88 19.44 7.76
C GLN A 520 -10.14 19.71 6.93
N VAL A 521 -11.09 20.44 7.51
CA VAL A 521 -12.40 20.72 6.90
C VAL A 521 -12.30 21.87 5.89
N GLU A 522 -12.87 21.70 4.70
CA GLU A 522 -13.01 22.80 3.73
C GLU A 522 -14.03 23.86 4.16
N ASP A 523 -13.81 25.10 3.74
CA ASP A 523 -14.71 26.21 4.05
C ASP A 523 -16.14 25.95 3.53
N GLY A 524 -17.12 26.06 4.43
CA GLY A 524 -18.53 25.86 4.11
C GLY A 524 -18.99 24.39 4.06
N HIS A 525 -18.12 23.44 4.42
CA HIS A 525 -18.48 22.06 4.62
C HIS A 525 -18.86 21.82 6.09
N VAL A 526 -19.89 21.01 6.34
CA VAL A 526 -20.32 20.69 7.71
C VAL A 526 -20.70 19.21 7.81
N LEU A 527 -20.13 18.53 8.79
CA LEU A 527 -20.53 17.17 9.16
C LEU A 527 -21.51 17.22 10.33
N TYR A 528 -22.64 16.55 10.16
CA TYR A 528 -23.63 16.35 11.21
C TYR A 528 -23.75 14.87 11.56
N ALA A 529 -24.07 14.60 12.82
CA ALA A 529 -24.36 13.28 13.34
C ALA A 529 -25.69 13.26 14.09
N LEU A 530 -26.44 12.16 13.95
CA LEU A 530 -27.65 11.87 14.70
C LEU A 530 -27.57 10.49 15.34
N ASN A 531 -27.56 10.40 16.67
CA ASN A 531 -27.48 9.11 17.35
C ASN A 531 -28.69 8.22 17.01
N LYS A 532 -28.45 6.93 16.74
CA LYS A 532 -29.45 5.94 16.31
C LYS A 532 -30.66 5.80 17.24
N SER A 533 -30.50 6.13 18.52
CA SER A 533 -31.56 6.07 19.55
C SER A 533 -32.18 7.43 19.88
N HIS A 534 -31.71 8.53 19.27
CA HIS A 534 -32.18 9.89 19.54
C HIS A 534 -32.94 10.44 18.35
N VAL A 535 -34.11 9.88 18.07
CA VAL A 535 -35.03 10.40 17.04
C VAL A 535 -35.96 11.50 17.56
N SER A 536 -35.95 11.77 18.86
CA SER A 536 -36.74 12.81 19.52
C SER A 536 -35.88 14.00 19.96
N PHE A 537 -36.50 15.18 20.03
CA PHE A 537 -35.89 16.37 20.62
C PHE A 537 -35.29 16.08 22.00
N GLN A 538 -34.13 16.68 22.29
CA GLN A 538 -33.61 16.75 23.65
C GLN A 538 -34.42 17.78 24.46
N GLU A 539 -34.26 17.79 25.78
CA GLU A 539 -34.89 18.79 26.66
C GLU A 539 -34.74 20.20 26.09
N GLY A 540 -35.87 20.92 25.97
CA GLY A 540 -35.92 22.27 25.42
C GLY A 540 -36.06 22.38 23.89
N TYR A 541 -36.63 21.37 23.20
CA TYR A 541 -36.94 21.40 21.76
C TYR A 541 -35.73 21.60 20.83
N LYS A 542 -34.53 21.24 21.29
CA LYS A 542 -33.29 21.31 20.48
C LYS A 542 -33.15 20.10 19.57
N SER A 543 -32.89 20.33 18.29
CA SER A 543 -32.66 19.28 17.29
C SER A 543 -31.73 18.21 17.85
N PRO A 544 -32.02 16.91 17.67
CA PRO A 544 -31.11 15.84 18.12
C PRO A 544 -29.87 15.70 17.22
N VAL A 545 -29.88 16.35 16.04
CA VAL A 545 -28.73 16.42 15.14
C VAL A 545 -27.69 17.35 15.75
N ARG A 546 -26.43 16.91 15.71
CA ARG A 546 -25.28 17.64 16.27
C ARG A 546 -24.27 17.87 15.16
N VAL A 547 -23.68 19.05 15.13
CA VAL A 547 -22.49 19.32 14.31
C VAL A 547 -21.31 18.57 14.94
N LEU A 548 -20.55 17.86 14.12
CA LEU A 548 -19.24 17.35 14.50
C LEU A 548 -18.22 18.42 14.08
N GLU A 549 -17.88 19.30 15.02
CA GLU A 549 -16.97 20.42 14.76
C GLU A 549 -15.61 19.92 14.28
N ASN A 550 -15.07 20.59 13.26
CA ASN A 550 -13.78 20.30 12.65
C ASN A 550 -13.65 18.85 12.15
N ARG A 551 -14.75 18.20 11.72
CA ARG A 551 -14.71 16.88 11.10
C ARG A 551 -15.35 16.91 9.73
N GLU A 552 -14.75 16.16 8.81
CA GLU A 552 -15.25 15.98 7.45
C GLU A 552 -15.00 14.55 6.97
N LEU A 553 -15.93 13.98 6.19
CA LEU A 553 -15.78 12.67 5.55
C LEU A 553 -14.89 12.75 4.29
N LYS A 554 -14.31 11.63 3.85
CA LYS A 554 -13.73 11.55 2.49
C LYS A 554 -14.83 11.42 1.44
N TRP A 555 -14.94 12.38 0.53
CA TRP A 555 -15.93 12.37 -0.55
C TRP A 555 -15.53 13.30 -1.71
N TYR A 556 -16.27 13.19 -2.82
CA TYR A 556 -16.24 14.14 -3.93
C TYR A 556 -17.61 14.28 -4.61
N ALA A 557 -17.84 15.39 -5.32
CA ALA A 557 -18.99 15.61 -6.18
C ALA A 557 -18.58 16.16 -7.55
N ARG A 558 -19.27 15.72 -8.60
CA ARG A 558 -19.02 16.12 -9.98
C ARG A 558 -20.19 16.91 -10.54
N VAL A 559 -19.91 18.15 -10.95
CA VAL A 559 -20.87 19.01 -11.65
C VAL A 559 -20.34 19.28 -13.05
N ASP A 560 -20.93 18.62 -14.04
CA ASP A 560 -20.54 18.75 -15.44
C ASP A 560 -21.11 20.04 -16.06
#